data_AF-F3MHM1-F1
#
_entry.id   AF-F3MHM1-F1
#
_cell.length_a   1.000
_cell.length_b   1.000
_cell.length_c   1.000
_cell.angle_alpha   90.00
_cell.angle_beta   90.00
_cell.angle_gamma   90.00
#
_symmetry.space_group_name_H-M   'P 1'
#
loop_
_entity.id
_entity.type
_entity.pdbx_description
1 polymer ?
#
loop_
_entity_poly.entity_id
_entity_poly.type
_entity_poly.pdbx_seq_one_letter_code
_entity_poly.pdbx_strand_id
1 'polypeptide(L)' 'MPQDQQKQTLPPQHQDHRPGTESEMHPKPEFESNEYKAAGKLKGKVALITGGDSGIGRAV' A
#
# COMPACT_ATOMS: atom_id res chain seq x y z
N MET A 1 -29.86 -6.51 6.29
CA MET A 1 -28.47 -6.53 6.78
C MET A 1 -28.46 -5.93 8.18
N PRO A 2 -28.00 -6.63 9.22
CA PRO A 2 -27.74 -6.00 10.51
C PRO A 2 -26.81 -4.80 10.28
N GLN A 3 -27.06 -3.69 10.97
CA GLN A 3 -26.21 -2.52 10.88
C GLN A 3 -24.88 -2.86 11.56
N ASP A 4 -23.89 -3.25 10.77
CA ASP A 4 -22.50 -3.29 11.22
C ASP A 4 -22.14 -1.87 11.69
N GLN A 5 -21.98 -1.69 13.00
CA GLN A 5 -21.35 -0.49 13.53
C GLN A 5 -19.94 -0.44 12.94
N GLN A 6 -19.76 0.36 11.90
CA GLN A 6 -18.47 0.55 11.25
C GLN A 6 -17.50 1.15 12.28
N LYS A 7 -16.63 0.29 12.83
CA LYS A 7 -15.58 0.70 13.74
C LYS A 7 -14.59 1.56 12.95
N GLN A 8 -14.43 2.81 13.35
CA GLN A 8 -13.47 3.70 12.72
C GLN A 8 -12.05 3.23 13.00
N THR A 9 -11.33 2.80 11.97
CA THR A 9 -9.98 2.23 12.07
C THR A 9 -8.87 3.21 11.69
N LEU A 10 -9.19 4.27 10.95
CA LEU A 10 -8.22 5.26 10.45
C LEU A 10 -8.72 6.70 10.65
N PRO A 11 -7.81 7.68 10.74
CA PRO A 11 -8.16 9.10 10.74
C PRO A 11 -8.87 9.50 9.43
N PRO A 12 -9.93 10.33 9.49
CA PRO A 12 -10.51 10.95 8.30
C PRO A 12 -9.46 11.79 7.55
N GLN A 13 -9.35 11.58 6.24
CA GLN A 13 -8.47 12.36 5.36
C GLN A 13 -8.98 12.30 3.91
N HIS A 14 -8.63 13.29 3.08
CA HIS A 14 -9.04 13.39 1.69
C HIS A 14 -7.95 14.05 0.84
N GLN A 15 -7.87 13.69 -0.44
CA GLN A 15 -7.04 14.34 -1.46
C GLN A 15 -7.92 14.67 -2.68
N ASP A 16 -7.82 15.90 -3.18
CA ASP A 16 -8.70 16.42 -4.24
C ASP A 16 -8.27 15.99 -5.67
N HIS A 17 -7.23 15.15 -5.79
CA HIS A 17 -6.70 14.70 -7.06
C HIS A 17 -6.51 13.19 -7.13
N ARG A 18 -6.36 12.69 -8.36
CA ARG A 18 -5.99 11.30 -8.66
C ARG A 18 -4.97 11.29 -9.81
N PRO A 19 -3.92 10.44 -9.77
CA PRO A 19 -3.53 9.54 -8.67
C PRO A 19 -3.22 10.28 -7.37
N GLY A 20 -3.45 9.62 -6.24
CA GLY A 20 -3.16 10.20 -4.91
C GLY A 20 -1.67 10.14 -4.59
N THR A 21 -1.25 10.96 -3.63
CA THR A 21 0.14 11.03 -3.14
C THR A 21 0.27 10.23 -1.85
N GLU A 22 1.02 9.11 -1.87
CA GLU A 22 1.20 8.26 -0.69
C GLU A 22 1.87 9.00 0.48
N SER A 23 2.81 9.92 0.20
CA SER A 23 3.52 10.67 1.24
C SER A 23 2.64 11.64 2.02
N GLU A 24 1.43 11.94 1.52
CA GLU A 24 0.44 12.80 2.20
C GLU A 24 -0.50 11.99 3.11
N MET A 25 -0.45 10.66 3.08
CA MET A 25 -1.33 9.79 3.88
C MET A 25 -0.89 9.72 5.35
N HIS A 26 -1.88 9.64 6.25
CA HIS A 26 -1.68 9.54 7.69
C HIS A 26 -2.61 8.49 8.33
N PRO A 27 -2.09 7.36 8.86
CA PRO A 27 -0.70 6.95 8.83
C PRO A 27 -0.22 6.65 7.40
N LYS A 28 1.10 6.65 7.22
CA LYS A 28 1.71 6.15 5.98
C LYS A 28 1.43 4.64 5.84
N PRO A 29 1.16 4.13 4.63
CA PRO A 29 1.05 2.69 4.41
C PRO A 29 2.34 1.96 4.78
N GLU A 30 2.19 0.78 5.37
CA GLU A 30 3.28 -0.19 5.49
C GLU A 30 3.38 -0.97 4.17
N PHE A 31 4.36 -0.62 3.34
CA PHE A 31 4.63 -1.31 2.06
C PHE A 31 5.76 -2.35 2.19
N GLU A 32 6.45 -2.38 3.32
CA GLU A 32 7.51 -3.35 3.62
C GLU A 32 7.27 -3.95 5.01
N SER A 33 7.46 -5.27 5.13
CA SER A 33 7.38 -5.96 6.41
C SER A 33 8.78 -6.25 6.93
N ASN A 34 9.06 -5.79 8.16
CA ASN A 34 10.32 -6.07 8.86
C ASN A 34 10.55 -7.57 9.12
N GLU A 35 9.51 -8.40 9.01
CA GLU A 35 9.59 -9.85 9.25
C GLU A 35 9.79 -10.65 7.96
N TYR A 36 9.62 -10.03 6.79
CA TYR A 36 9.70 -10.74 5.53
C TYR A 36 11.15 -11.18 5.22
N LYS A 37 11.31 -12.46 4.87
CA LYS A 37 12.60 -13.06 4.51
C LYS A 37 12.58 -13.54 3.07
N ALA A 38 13.36 -12.90 2.22
CA ALA A 38 13.47 -13.27 0.82
C ALA A 38 14.06 -14.68 0.65
N ALA A 39 13.38 -15.53 -0.13
CA ALA A 39 13.82 -16.90 -0.43
C ALA A 39 14.46 -17.03 -1.83
N GLY A 40 14.87 -15.92 -2.45
CA GLY A 40 15.52 -15.93 -3.76
C GLY A 40 14.65 -16.35 -4.95
N LYS A 41 13.32 -16.38 -4.79
CA LYS A 41 12.36 -16.89 -5.80
C LYS A 41 12.45 -16.19 -7.17
N LEU A 42 12.91 -14.93 -7.20
CA LEU A 42 13.03 -14.12 -8.42
C LEU A 42 14.48 -13.89 -8.86
N LYS A 43 15.43 -14.67 -8.36
CA LYS A 43 16.85 -14.52 -8.73
C LYS A 43 17.04 -14.63 -10.25
N GLY A 44 17.65 -13.61 -10.85
CA GLY A 44 17.94 -13.56 -12.30
C GLY A 44 16.72 -13.20 -13.18
N LYS A 45 15.62 -12.73 -12.61
CA LYS A 45 14.46 -12.24 -13.35
C LYS A 45 14.49 -10.72 -13.50
N VAL A 46 13.86 -10.23 -14.56
CA VAL A 46 13.62 -8.81 -14.82
C VAL A 46 12.12 -8.62 -14.91
N ALA A 47 11.60 -7.61 -14.21
CA ALA A 47 10.18 -7.29 -14.17
C ALA A 47 9.96 -5.84 -14.61
N LEU A 48 8.85 -5.60 -15.32
CA LEU A 48 8.30 -4.28 -15.60
C LEU A 48 6.97 -4.17 -14.85
N ILE A 49 6.90 -3.23 -13.91
CA ILE A 49 5.71 -3.01 -13.07
C ILE A 49 5.18 -1.61 -13.37
N THR A 50 3.96 -1.53 -13.91
CA THR A 50 3.25 -0.26 -14.11
C THR A 50 2.54 0.14 -12.82
N GLY A 51 2.68 1.39 -12.38
CA GLY A 51 2.12 1.86 -11.11
C GLY A 51 2.88 1.33 -9.88
N GLY A 52 4.18 1.04 -10.03
CA GLY A 52 5.05 0.56 -8.95
C GLY A 52 5.54 1.65 -7.99
N ASP A 53 5.07 2.89 -8.15
CA ASP A 53 5.49 4.06 -7.36
C ASP A 53 4.87 4.13 -5.97
N SER A 54 3.68 3.55 -5.79
CA SER A 54 2.90 3.68 -4.55
C SER A 54 2.00 2.45 -4.27
N GLY A 55 1.50 2.37 -3.03
CA GLY A 55 0.54 1.39 -2.56
C GLY A 55 0.99 -0.06 -2.78
N ILE A 56 0.12 -0.86 -3.39
CA ILE A 56 0.38 -2.28 -3.64
C ILE A 56 1.52 -2.43 -4.65
N GLY A 57 1.57 -1.62 -5.70
CA GLY A 57 2.62 -1.72 -6.72
C GLY A 57 4.02 -1.47 -6.16
N ARG A 58 4.13 -0.61 -5.14
CA ARG A 58 5.37 -0.38 -4.40
C ARG A 58 5.81 -1.56 -3.52
N ALA A 59 4.86 -2.34 -3.02
CA ALA A 59 5.12 -3.49 -2.16
C ALA A 59 5.52 -4.77 -2.94
N VAL A 60 5.50 -4.72 -4.27
CA VAL A 60 5.81 -5.84 -5.19
C VAL A 60 7.27 -5.79 -5.64
#